data_AF-A0A8T9BV37-F1
#
_entry.id   AF-A0A8T9BV37-F1
#
_cell.length_a   1.000
_cell.length_b   1.000
_cell.length_c   1.000
_cell.angle_alpha   90.00
_cell.angle_beta   90.00
_cell.angle_gamma   90.00
#
_symmetry.space_group_name_H-M   'P 1'
#
loop_
_entity.id
_entity.type
_entity.pdbx_description
1 polymer ?
#
loop_
_entity_poly.entity_id
_entity_poly.type
_entity_poly.pdbx_seq_one_letter_code
_entity_poly.pdbx_strand_id
1 'polypeptide(L)'
;MEKMESDNLRTASLYINNQLLSRGLLRNGQTIDFARPDKGEGGLEATMGRVMSVVNDLILRRDRDATQRETLSQTLRTLRADALRQTTDLERLNGKYVEAQRKVGLAEAAERAFKQQIRGAEQAARGLKEEMGRMKLLVNQTRSQCANEVRKRERVIEGMKKHVGEGGRARGSGKAAGVVTINVTAGVGAELSKPGESVATDDANYDLRMETNEFLTELARGLSEENENVGALLRRTVDTLRTLSGCEKDHEGDMVVQTEAGYENVAAEMDFVIDHLRTLLTNPSFVPLEEVEVREEEIIRLREGWEKMEGRWREAVQMMDGWRKRMARSGQTVNLEELKMGLKLSPLKPKEEENAQGFQLSTLMEEGEGDTQADIDAMDDSGLPTPEELDFDDSEESDSSLFEDEPVDEISELPSDEQEEQPDTTIATASSLSPGPPPQLSPL
;
A
#
# COMPACT_ATOMS: atom_id res chain seq x y z
N MET A 1 47.54 66.04 -59.60
CA MET A 1 47.18 64.89 -58.73
C MET A 1 45.66 64.61 -58.74
N GLU A 2 44.82 65.48 -59.31
CA GLU A 2 43.34 65.43 -59.22
C GLU A 2 42.56 64.53 -60.21
N LYS A 3 43.23 63.78 -61.12
CA LYS A 3 42.52 63.03 -62.18
C LYS A 3 42.38 61.53 -61.94
N MET A 4 43.06 60.96 -60.96
CA MET A 4 42.90 59.54 -60.58
C MET A 4 41.70 59.31 -59.64
N GLU A 5 40.93 60.37 -59.38
CA GLU A 5 39.94 60.42 -58.30
C GLU A 5 38.51 60.51 -58.83
N SER A 6 38.22 61.22 -59.93
CA SER A 6 36.81 61.49 -60.32
C SER A 6 36.05 60.29 -60.90
N ASP A 7 36.68 59.48 -61.75
CA ASP A 7 36.02 58.35 -62.42
C ASP A 7 35.91 57.14 -61.48
N ASN A 8 36.91 56.95 -60.61
CA ASN A 8 36.88 55.98 -59.52
C ASN A 8 35.76 56.32 -58.51
N LEU A 9 35.62 57.61 -58.13
CA LEU A 9 34.55 58.05 -57.23
C LEU A 9 33.16 57.92 -57.87
N ARG A 10 33.02 58.19 -59.18
CA ARG A 10 31.75 57.99 -59.88
C ARG A 10 31.36 56.51 -59.93
N THR A 11 32.33 55.64 -60.17
CA THR A 11 32.11 54.18 -60.17
C THR A 11 31.75 53.67 -58.78
N ALA A 12 32.43 54.15 -57.73
CA ALA A 12 32.09 53.85 -56.34
C ALA A 12 30.70 54.38 -55.96
N SER A 13 30.33 55.59 -56.41
CA SER A 13 29.00 56.18 -56.21
C SER A 13 27.89 55.30 -56.82
N LEU A 14 28.09 54.81 -58.05
CA LEU A 14 27.16 53.87 -58.69
C LEU A 14 27.06 52.54 -57.93
N TYR A 15 28.19 51.99 -57.47
CA TYR A 15 28.22 50.77 -56.68
C TYR A 15 27.45 50.91 -55.36
N ILE A 16 27.68 52.00 -54.63
CA ILE A 16 26.98 52.28 -53.37
C ILE A 16 25.48 52.45 -53.63
N ASN A 17 25.08 53.18 -54.67
CA ASN A 17 23.67 53.34 -55.00
C ASN A 17 23.00 52.00 -55.35
N ASN A 18 23.65 51.14 -56.13
CA ASN A 18 23.13 49.81 -56.43
C ASN A 18 22.97 48.96 -55.15
N GLN A 19 23.94 49.08 -54.23
CA GLN A 19 23.92 48.34 -52.97
C GLN A 19 22.83 48.83 -52.00
N LEU A 20 22.59 50.14 -51.96
CA LEU A 20 21.52 50.74 -51.15
C LEU A 20 20.14 50.42 -51.74
N LEU A 21 20.01 50.46 -53.07
CA LEU A 21 18.79 50.08 -53.79
C LEU A 21 18.45 48.60 -53.54
N SER A 22 19.42 47.69 -53.68
CA SER A 22 19.21 46.25 -53.47
C SER A 22 18.81 45.91 -52.03
N ARG A 23 19.16 46.78 -51.06
CA ARG A 23 18.78 46.65 -49.65
C ARG A 23 17.49 47.41 -49.31
N GLY A 24 16.87 48.09 -50.28
CA GLY A 24 15.63 48.84 -50.12
C GLY A 24 15.79 50.18 -49.38
N LEU A 25 17.02 50.69 -49.25
CA LEU A 25 17.32 51.97 -48.57
C LEU A 25 17.18 53.18 -49.50
N LEU A 26 17.13 52.94 -50.82
CA LEU A 26 16.83 53.95 -51.83
C LEU A 26 15.62 53.52 -52.64
N ARG A 27 14.81 54.50 -53.06
CA ARG A 27 13.68 54.29 -53.98
C ARG A 27 14.17 54.37 -55.42
N ASN A 28 13.51 53.64 -56.33
CA ASN A 28 13.85 53.64 -57.75
C ASN A 28 13.87 55.08 -58.30
N GLY A 29 15.01 55.50 -58.85
CA GLY A 29 15.20 56.84 -59.41
C GLY A 29 15.78 57.91 -58.46
N GLN A 30 15.99 57.61 -57.18
CA GLN A 30 16.59 58.54 -56.20
C GLN A 30 18.05 58.17 -55.88
N THR A 31 18.92 58.20 -56.88
CA THR A 31 20.36 57.95 -56.68
C THR A 31 21.05 59.16 -56.06
N ILE A 32 21.97 58.92 -55.12
CA ILE A 32 22.75 59.98 -54.46
C ILE A 32 24.09 60.12 -55.19
N ASP A 33 24.45 61.33 -55.62
CA ASP A 33 25.78 61.56 -56.19
C ASP A 33 26.83 61.78 -55.09
N PHE A 34 27.54 60.69 -54.74
CA PHE A 34 28.63 60.73 -53.77
C PHE A 34 29.94 61.31 -54.34
N ALA A 35 30.08 61.39 -55.67
CA ALA A 35 31.32 61.86 -56.28
C ALA A 35 31.41 63.38 -56.31
N ARG A 36 30.26 64.07 -56.41
CA ARG A 36 30.15 65.54 -56.42
C ARG A 36 28.88 66.00 -55.69
N PRO A 37 28.86 65.95 -54.35
CA PRO A 37 27.64 66.21 -53.59
C PRO A 37 27.11 67.64 -53.76
N ASP A 38 27.97 68.61 -54.12
CA ASP A 38 27.60 70.01 -54.40
C ASP A 38 26.74 70.17 -55.66
N LYS A 39 26.84 69.23 -56.62
CA LYS A 39 26.14 69.27 -57.92
C LYS A 39 24.82 68.50 -57.91
N GLY A 40 24.48 67.89 -56.78
CA GLY A 40 23.22 67.18 -56.61
C GLY A 40 22.02 68.12 -56.59
N GLU A 41 20.84 67.57 -56.87
CA GLU A 41 19.56 68.30 -56.81
C GLU A 41 19.34 68.82 -55.38
N GLY A 42 19.37 70.15 -55.21
CA GLY A 42 19.29 70.85 -53.92
C GLY A 42 20.63 71.23 -53.27
N GLY A 43 21.76 71.03 -53.95
CA GLY A 43 23.09 71.39 -53.46
C GLY A 43 23.66 70.40 -52.42
N LEU A 44 24.76 70.80 -51.78
CA LEU A 44 25.48 69.97 -50.81
C LEU A 44 24.60 69.54 -49.63
N GLU A 45 23.85 70.47 -49.05
CA GLU A 45 23.06 70.25 -47.85
C GLU A 45 21.93 69.22 -48.09
N ALA A 46 21.22 69.32 -49.22
CA ALA A 46 20.18 68.35 -49.58
C ALA A 46 20.75 66.94 -49.83
N THR A 47 21.91 66.86 -50.48
CA THR A 47 22.58 65.57 -50.73
C THR A 47 23.08 64.94 -49.44
N MET A 48 23.67 65.72 -48.54
CA MET A 48 24.10 65.25 -47.21
C MET A 48 22.91 64.87 -46.33
N GLY A 49 21.77 65.57 -46.43
CA GLY A 49 20.52 65.17 -45.76
C GLY A 49 20.00 63.80 -46.22
N ARG A 50 20.07 63.50 -47.53
CA ARG A 50 19.72 62.16 -48.06
C ARG A 50 20.67 61.08 -47.56
N VAL A 51 21.98 61.36 -47.52
CA VAL A 51 22.98 60.44 -46.96
C VAL A 51 22.71 60.16 -45.49
N MET A 52 22.44 61.20 -44.69
CA MET A 52 22.12 61.06 -43.27
C MET A 52 20.82 60.26 -43.04
N SER A 53 19.80 60.43 -43.89
CA SER A 53 18.59 59.60 -43.83
C SER A 53 18.90 58.12 -44.06
N VAL A 54 19.70 57.79 -45.07
CA VAL A 54 20.11 56.41 -45.36
C VAL A 54 20.93 55.82 -44.22
N VAL A 55 21.84 56.61 -43.63
CA VAL A 55 22.64 56.19 -42.48
C VAL A 55 21.75 55.94 -41.26
N ASN A 56 20.78 56.82 -40.98
CA ASN A 56 19.82 56.63 -39.90
C ASN A 56 18.99 55.36 -40.11
N ASP A 57 18.48 55.13 -41.32
CA ASP A 57 17.72 53.92 -41.65
C ASP A 57 18.57 52.65 -41.49
N LEU A 58 19.86 52.70 -41.85
CA LEU A 58 20.80 51.61 -41.63
C LEU A 58 21.04 51.34 -40.14
N ILE A 59 21.20 52.38 -39.32
CA ILE A 59 21.38 52.26 -37.87
C ILE A 59 20.12 51.65 -37.24
N LEU A 60 18.95 52.22 -37.54
CA LEU A 60 17.67 51.73 -37.01
C LEU A 60 17.40 50.28 -37.43
N ARG A 61 17.73 49.90 -38.67
CA ARG A 61 17.58 48.53 -39.13
C ARG A 61 18.58 47.59 -38.47
N ARG A 62 19.84 48.02 -38.31
CA ARG A 62 20.86 47.24 -37.57
C ARG A 62 20.44 47.01 -36.12
N ASP A 63 19.91 48.01 -35.44
CA ASP A 63 19.47 47.91 -34.04
C ASP A 63 18.25 47.01 -33.92
N ARG A 64 17.29 47.09 -34.87
CA ARG A 64 16.17 46.14 -34.97
C ARG A 64 16.65 44.71 -35.23
N ASP A 65 17.58 44.50 -36.16
CA ASP A 65 18.11 43.18 -36.46
C ASP A 65 18.91 42.61 -35.27
N ALA A 66 19.64 43.47 -34.53
CA ALA A 66 20.37 43.08 -33.33
C ALA A 66 19.43 42.63 -32.21
N THR A 67 18.38 43.42 -31.93
CA THR A 67 17.36 43.07 -30.92
C THR A 67 16.59 41.81 -31.31
N GLN A 68 16.24 41.63 -32.59
CA GLN A 68 15.60 40.39 -33.08
C GLN A 68 16.51 39.17 -32.90
N ARG A 69 17.79 39.27 -33.25
CA ARG A 69 18.76 38.18 -33.03
C ARG A 69 18.92 37.87 -31.55
N GLU A 70 18.96 38.89 -30.69
CA GLU A 70 19.03 38.69 -29.24
C GLU A 70 17.78 37.95 -28.73
N THR A 71 16.58 38.41 -29.08
CA THR A 71 15.32 37.74 -28.72
C THR A 71 15.28 36.30 -29.20
N LEU A 72 15.67 36.02 -30.46
CA LEU A 72 15.74 34.65 -30.98
C LEU A 72 16.78 33.79 -30.23
N SER A 73 17.92 34.38 -29.87
CA SER A 73 18.93 33.67 -29.07
C SER A 73 18.41 33.33 -27.67
N GLN A 74 17.63 34.24 -27.06
CA GLN A 74 17.01 34.03 -25.77
C GLN A 74 15.95 32.92 -25.85
N THR A 75 15.05 32.96 -26.84
CA THR A 75 14.04 31.91 -27.02
C THR A 75 14.66 30.54 -27.33
N LEU A 76 15.75 30.49 -28.09
CA LEU A 76 16.47 29.24 -28.33
C LEU A 76 17.13 28.68 -27.07
N ARG A 77 17.63 29.54 -26.16
CA ARG A 77 18.16 29.09 -24.87
C ARG A 77 17.06 28.57 -23.96
N THR A 78 15.92 29.27 -23.89
CA THR A 78 14.77 28.82 -23.08
C THR A 78 14.22 27.51 -23.60
N LEU A 79 14.01 27.39 -24.92
CA LEU A 79 13.53 26.15 -25.54
C LEU A 79 14.47 24.96 -25.29
N ARG A 80 15.79 25.16 -25.35
CA ARG A 80 16.75 24.10 -25.02
C ARG A 80 16.68 23.71 -23.54
N ALA A 81 16.57 24.69 -22.64
CA ALA A 81 16.44 24.41 -21.21
C ALA A 81 15.14 23.66 -20.90
N ASP A 82 14.03 24.05 -21.54
CA ASP A 82 12.73 23.39 -21.37
C ASP A 82 12.73 21.98 -21.96
N ALA A 83 13.35 21.76 -23.13
CA ALA A 83 13.48 20.43 -23.72
C ALA A 83 14.30 19.47 -22.83
N LEU A 84 15.39 19.96 -22.22
CA LEU A 84 16.17 19.18 -21.26
C LEU A 84 15.34 18.83 -20.02
N ARG A 85 14.61 19.80 -19.46
CA ARG A 85 13.71 19.56 -18.31
C ARG A 85 12.64 18.53 -18.64
N GLN A 86 11.98 18.67 -19.78
CA GLN A 86 10.97 17.70 -20.23
C GLN A 86 11.55 16.30 -20.41
N THR A 87 12.77 16.18 -20.93
CA THR A 87 13.47 14.89 -21.07
C THR A 87 13.71 14.25 -19.71
N THR A 88 14.23 15.01 -18.73
CA THR A 88 14.44 14.49 -17.37
C THR A 88 13.14 14.10 -16.66
N ASP A 89 12.06 14.85 -16.89
CA ASP A 89 10.74 14.53 -16.33
C ASP A 89 10.16 13.26 -16.95
N LEU A 90 10.35 13.06 -18.27
CA LEU A 90 9.96 11.84 -18.97
C LEU A 90 10.72 10.62 -18.46
N GLU A 91 12.04 10.73 -18.28
CA GLU A 91 12.86 9.64 -17.71
C GLU A 91 12.39 9.27 -16.30
N ARG A 92 12.14 10.27 -15.45
CA ARG A 92 11.62 10.04 -14.10
C ARG A 92 10.22 9.41 -14.10
N LEU A 93 9.35 9.85 -15.01
CA LEU A 93 8.01 9.28 -15.15
C LEU A 93 8.07 7.84 -15.67
N ASN A 94 8.97 7.56 -16.61
CA ASN A 94 9.20 6.22 -17.14
C ASN A 94 9.74 5.27 -16.05
N GLY A 95 10.67 5.73 -15.21
CA GLY A 95 11.15 4.96 -14.06
C GLY A 95 10.01 4.58 -13.11
N LYS A 96 9.14 5.54 -12.78
CA LYS A 96 7.94 5.27 -11.95
C LYS A 96 6.96 4.31 -12.63
N TYR A 97 6.79 4.41 -13.94
CA TYR A 97 5.93 3.50 -14.70
C TYR A 97 6.44 2.06 -14.64
N VAL A 98 7.74 1.83 -14.86
CA VAL A 98 8.36 0.50 -14.77
C VAL A 98 8.25 -0.06 -13.35
N GLU A 99 8.50 0.76 -12.32
CA GLU A 99 8.32 0.33 -10.93
C GLU A 99 6.88 -0.05 -10.60
N ALA A 100 5.90 0.75 -11.06
CA ALA A 100 4.48 0.46 -10.89
C ALA A 100 4.10 -0.85 -11.61
N GLN A 101 4.57 -1.05 -12.83
CA GLN A 101 4.35 -2.28 -13.59
C GLN A 101 4.93 -3.50 -12.86
N ARG A 102 6.12 -3.38 -12.26
CA ARG A 102 6.70 -4.44 -11.42
C ARG A 102 5.84 -4.75 -10.20
N LYS A 103 5.33 -3.72 -9.51
CA LYS A 103 4.45 -3.90 -8.34
C LYS A 103 3.14 -4.59 -8.71
N VAL A 104 2.53 -4.23 -9.85
CA VAL A 104 1.35 -4.90 -10.38
C VAL A 104 1.63 -6.37 -10.64
N GLY A 105 2.74 -6.69 -11.32
CA GLY A 105 3.12 -8.10 -11.57
C GLY A 105 3.28 -8.93 -10.29
N LEU A 106 3.87 -8.36 -9.23
CA LEU A 106 3.97 -9.01 -7.92
C LEU A 106 2.60 -9.21 -7.26
N ALA A 107 1.75 -8.19 -7.28
CA ALA A 107 0.41 -8.27 -6.71
C ALA A 107 -0.45 -9.32 -7.43
N GLU A 108 -0.39 -9.40 -8.76
CA GLU A 108 -1.10 -10.43 -9.50
C GLU A 108 -0.56 -11.85 -9.23
N ALA A 109 0.76 -11.99 -9.03
CA ALA A 109 1.34 -13.27 -8.65
C ALA A 109 0.84 -13.72 -7.27
N ALA A 110 0.80 -12.81 -6.29
CA ALA A 110 0.25 -13.05 -4.96
C ALA A 110 -1.25 -13.39 -5.02
N GLU A 111 -2.02 -12.67 -5.84
CA GLU A 111 -3.45 -12.96 -6.05
C GLU A 111 -3.67 -14.38 -6.59
N ARG A 112 -2.87 -14.81 -7.58
CA ARG A 112 -2.94 -16.17 -8.13
C ARG A 112 -2.60 -17.22 -7.06
N ALA A 113 -1.60 -16.96 -6.21
CA ALA A 113 -1.23 -17.85 -5.11
C ALA A 113 -2.36 -17.96 -4.07
N PHE A 114 -2.94 -16.85 -3.62
CA PHE A 114 -4.04 -16.87 -2.67
C PHE A 114 -5.30 -17.53 -3.24
N LYS A 115 -5.62 -17.32 -4.52
CA LYS A 115 -6.72 -18.04 -5.19
C LYS A 115 -6.50 -19.56 -5.18
N GLN A 116 -5.28 -20.02 -5.38
CA GLN A 116 -4.96 -21.46 -5.29
C GLN A 116 -5.09 -21.97 -3.85
N GLN A 117 -4.61 -21.20 -2.86
CA GLN A 117 -4.73 -21.56 -1.45
C GLN A 117 -6.20 -21.65 -1.01
N ILE A 118 -7.05 -20.71 -1.41
CA ILE A 118 -8.50 -20.74 -1.15
C ILE A 118 -9.12 -22.00 -1.75
N ARG A 119 -8.82 -22.32 -3.01
CA ARG A 119 -9.33 -23.55 -3.66
C ARG A 119 -8.88 -24.82 -2.92
N GLY A 120 -7.63 -24.86 -2.46
CA GLY A 120 -7.11 -25.97 -1.65
C GLY A 120 -7.85 -26.10 -0.31
N ALA A 121 -8.04 -24.98 0.39
CA ALA A 121 -8.77 -24.94 1.66
C ALA A 121 -10.25 -25.35 1.49
N GLU A 122 -10.90 -24.90 0.42
CA GLU A 122 -12.27 -25.30 0.08
C GLU A 122 -12.39 -26.81 -0.17
N GLN A 123 -11.42 -27.41 -0.88
CA GLN A 123 -11.39 -28.85 -1.11
C GLN A 123 -11.18 -29.62 0.20
N ALA A 124 -10.25 -29.18 1.05
CA ALA A 124 -10.04 -29.77 2.38
C ALA A 124 -11.30 -29.68 3.25
N ALA A 125 -11.98 -28.52 3.26
CA ALA A 125 -13.23 -28.34 3.99
C ALA A 125 -14.35 -29.26 3.48
N ARG A 126 -14.44 -29.50 2.17
CA ARG A 126 -15.37 -30.49 1.61
C ARG A 126 -15.03 -31.91 2.08
N GLY A 127 -13.75 -32.29 2.06
CA GLY A 127 -13.30 -33.59 2.59
C GLY A 127 -13.68 -33.81 4.05
N LEU A 128 -13.42 -32.82 4.91
CA LEU A 128 -13.79 -32.88 6.34
C LEU A 128 -15.32 -33.00 6.54
N LYS A 129 -16.13 -32.31 5.72
CA LYS A 129 -17.59 -32.45 5.77
C LYS A 129 -18.06 -33.86 5.41
N GLU A 130 -17.45 -34.48 4.41
CA GLU A 130 -17.74 -35.87 4.04
C GLU A 130 -17.35 -36.85 5.16
N GLU A 131 -16.17 -36.70 5.76
CA GLU A 131 -15.72 -37.52 6.89
C GLU A 131 -16.62 -37.37 8.11
N MET A 132 -17.00 -36.13 8.45
CA MET A 132 -17.99 -35.87 9.50
C MET A 132 -19.31 -36.59 9.21
N GLY A 133 -19.77 -36.59 7.94
CA GLY A 133 -20.96 -37.32 7.51
C GLY A 133 -20.84 -38.83 7.74
N ARG A 134 -19.71 -39.44 7.35
CA ARG A 134 -19.42 -40.86 7.59
C ARG A 134 -19.38 -41.18 9.09
N MET A 135 -18.74 -40.34 9.90
CA MET A 135 -18.65 -40.50 11.35
C MET A 135 -20.04 -40.45 12.02
N LYS A 136 -20.90 -39.51 11.62
CA LYS A 136 -22.29 -39.43 12.11
C LYS A 136 -23.08 -40.69 11.80
N LEU A 137 -22.92 -41.24 10.59
CA LEU A 137 -23.56 -42.50 10.22
C LEU A 137 -23.06 -43.65 11.09
N LEU A 138 -21.75 -43.75 11.29
CA LEU A 138 -21.13 -44.78 12.14
C LEU A 138 -21.63 -44.70 13.59
N VAL A 139 -21.68 -43.51 14.19
CA VAL A 139 -22.20 -43.29 15.55
C VAL A 139 -23.67 -43.71 15.67
N ASN A 140 -24.50 -43.37 14.67
CA ASN A 140 -25.90 -43.79 14.67
C ASN A 140 -26.04 -45.32 14.54
N GLN A 141 -25.19 -45.95 13.73
CA GLN A 141 -25.14 -47.40 13.59
C GLN A 141 -24.73 -48.07 14.90
N THR A 142 -23.67 -47.61 15.57
CA THR A 142 -23.23 -48.18 16.87
C THR A 142 -24.28 -47.98 17.96
N ARG A 143 -24.95 -46.82 18.01
CA ARG A 143 -26.07 -46.59 18.94
C ARG A 143 -27.22 -47.56 18.70
N SER A 144 -27.60 -47.79 17.44
CA SER A 144 -28.64 -48.75 17.07
C SER A 144 -28.25 -50.19 17.41
N GLN A 145 -27.00 -50.58 17.14
CA GLN A 145 -26.45 -51.89 17.50
C GLN A 145 -26.46 -52.12 19.00
N CYS A 146 -25.97 -51.16 19.78
CA CYS A 146 -25.97 -51.22 21.25
C CYS A 146 -27.39 -51.36 21.81
N ALA A 147 -28.35 -50.56 21.32
CA ALA A 147 -29.75 -50.68 21.73
C ALA A 147 -30.33 -52.08 21.41
N ASN A 148 -29.97 -52.68 20.27
CA ASN A 148 -30.40 -54.03 19.93
C ASN A 148 -29.75 -55.10 20.82
N GLU A 149 -28.47 -54.95 21.16
CA GLU A 149 -27.80 -55.84 22.10
C GLU A 149 -28.42 -55.78 23.50
N VAL A 150 -28.73 -54.58 24.01
CA VAL A 150 -29.40 -54.40 25.30
C VAL A 150 -30.74 -55.14 25.29
N ARG A 151 -31.60 -54.92 24.28
CA ARG A 151 -32.88 -55.65 24.15
C ARG A 151 -32.70 -57.17 24.05
N LYS A 152 -31.61 -57.65 23.42
CA LYS A 152 -31.30 -59.08 23.34
C LYS A 152 -30.90 -59.63 24.71
N ARG A 153 -30.03 -58.92 25.43
CA ARG A 153 -29.63 -59.26 26.81
C ARG A 153 -30.84 -59.24 27.75
N GLU A 154 -31.70 -58.24 27.67
CA GLU A 154 -32.94 -58.15 28.45
C GLU A 154 -33.84 -59.36 28.22
N ARG A 155 -34.04 -59.79 26.97
CA ARG A 155 -34.82 -61.01 26.66
C ARG A 155 -34.19 -62.28 27.24
N VAL A 156 -32.86 -62.40 27.22
CA VAL A 156 -32.15 -63.53 27.83
C VAL A 156 -32.31 -63.52 29.34
N ILE A 157 -32.13 -62.36 29.98
CA ILE A 157 -32.31 -62.17 31.42
C ILE A 157 -33.75 -62.51 31.82
N GLU A 158 -34.75 -62.05 31.07
CA GLU A 158 -36.15 -62.37 31.32
C GLU A 158 -36.43 -63.87 31.17
N GLY A 159 -35.85 -64.51 30.16
CA GLY A 159 -35.87 -65.97 30.01
C GLY A 159 -35.27 -66.68 31.23
N MET A 160 -34.08 -66.27 31.69
CA MET A 160 -33.44 -66.84 32.89
C MET A 160 -34.26 -66.60 34.15
N LYS A 161 -34.81 -65.40 34.35
CA LYS A 161 -35.72 -65.08 35.46
C LYS A 161 -36.92 -66.01 35.48
N LYS A 162 -37.53 -66.28 34.31
CA LYS A 162 -38.64 -67.22 34.19
C LYS A 162 -38.23 -68.64 34.62
N HIS A 163 -37.06 -69.13 34.19
CA HIS A 163 -36.56 -70.46 34.59
C HIS A 163 -36.29 -70.54 36.11
N VAL A 164 -35.71 -69.49 36.72
CA VAL A 164 -35.50 -69.41 38.17
C VAL A 164 -36.84 -69.34 38.92
N GLY A 165 -37.80 -68.55 38.42
CA GLY A 165 -39.13 -68.41 39.01
C GLY A 165 -40.00 -69.68 38.91
N GLU A 166 -39.90 -70.42 37.81
CA GLU A 166 -40.55 -71.74 37.62
C GLU A 166 -39.85 -72.83 38.46
N GLY A 167 -38.51 -72.79 38.56
CA GLY A 167 -37.73 -73.64 39.47
C GLY A 167 -38.08 -73.41 40.95
N GLY A 168 -38.53 -72.20 41.31
CA GLY A 168 -39.03 -71.86 42.66
C GLY A 168 -40.51 -72.21 42.90
N ARG A 169 -41.29 -72.53 41.85
CA ARG A 169 -42.73 -72.85 41.95
C ARG A 169 -43.06 -74.32 41.69
N ALA A 170 -42.09 -75.22 41.77
CA ALA A 170 -42.36 -76.65 41.78
C ALA A 170 -42.95 -77.09 43.14
N ARG A 171 -44.28 -77.01 43.23
CA ARG A 171 -45.06 -77.75 44.24
C ARG A 171 -45.01 -79.23 43.85
N GLY A 172 -43.95 -79.91 44.29
CA GLY A 172 -43.80 -81.36 44.29
C GLY A 172 -43.49 -82.01 42.94
N SER A 173 -42.20 -82.20 42.62
CA SER A 173 -41.62 -83.44 42.06
C SER A 173 -40.22 -83.17 41.48
N GLY A 174 -39.22 -83.92 41.96
CA GLY A 174 -38.04 -84.33 41.20
C GLY A 174 -37.01 -83.28 40.76
N LYS A 175 -35.98 -83.06 41.60
CA LYS A 175 -34.60 -82.60 41.27
C LYS A 175 -34.44 -81.78 39.97
N ALA A 176 -34.51 -80.44 40.07
CA ALA A 176 -33.75 -79.57 39.18
C ALA A 176 -32.30 -79.51 39.70
N ALA A 177 -31.41 -80.31 39.11
CA ALA A 177 -29.99 -80.23 39.40
C ALA A 177 -29.42 -78.92 38.82
N GLY A 178 -28.83 -78.08 39.68
CA GLY A 178 -27.96 -76.98 39.24
C GLY A 178 -28.27 -75.58 39.78
N VAL A 179 -29.31 -75.37 40.59
CA VAL A 179 -29.54 -74.06 41.22
C VAL A 179 -28.88 -74.06 42.60
N VAL A 180 -27.65 -73.54 42.67
CA VAL A 180 -26.96 -73.23 43.93
C VAL A 180 -27.44 -71.85 44.39
N THR A 181 -28.38 -71.83 45.33
CA THR A 181 -28.82 -70.60 45.99
C THR A 181 -27.82 -70.29 47.11
N ILE A 182 -26.89 -69.36 46.87
CA ILE A 182 -25.98 -68.86 47.91
C ILE A 182 -26.70 -67.75 48.68
N ASN A 183 -27.17 -68.06 49.89
CA ASN A 183 -27.67 -67.05 50.82
C ASN A 183 -26.48 -66.43 51.57
N VAL A 184 -26.08 -65.22 51.20
CA VAL A 184 -25.10 -64.43 51.95
C VAL A 184 -25.83 -63.67 53.04
N THR A 185 -25.73 -64.14 54.29
CA THR A 185 -26.13 -63.38 55.48
C THR A 185 -24.92 -62.61 56.01
N ALA A 186 -25.04 -61.29 56.14
CA ALA A 186 -24.03 -60.45 56.78
C ALA A 186 -23.96 -60.77 58.29
N GLY A 187 -22.95 -61.53 58.70
CA GLY A 187 -22.66 -61.84 60.10
C GLY A 187 -21.66 -60.85 60.68
N VAL A 188 -22.08 -60.10 61.71
CA VAL A 188 -21.19 -59.46 62.70
C VAL A 188 -20.59 -60.59 63.56
N GLY A 189 -19.26 -60.55 63.76
CA GLY A 189 -18.43 -61.71 64.05
C GLY A 189 -18.45 -62.31 65.46
N ALA A 190 -17.79 -63.47 65.59
CA ALA A 190 -16.94 -63.88 66.72
C ALA A 190 -16.36 -65.30 66.49
N GLU A 191 -15.03 -65.35 66.34
CA GLU A 191 -14.06 -66.29 66.95
C GLU A 191 -14.15 -67.83 66.82
N LEU A 192 -12.96 -68.37 66.50
CA LEU A 192 -12.44 -69.73 66.64
C LEU A 192 -13.07 -70.85 65.78
N SER A 193 -12.40 -71.18 64.67
CA SER A 193 -11.59 -72.42 64.55
C SER A 193 -11.36 -72.80 63.07
N LYS A 194 -10.15 -72.56 62.54
CA LYS A 194 -9.37 -73.42 61.61
C LYS A 194 -8.19 -72.63 61.00
N PRO A 195 -6.97 -73.19 60.96
CA PRO A 195 -5.85 -72.57 60.26
C PRO A 195 -5.99 -72.91 58.77
N GLY A 196 -6.57 -72.01 57.99
CA GLY A 196 -6.74 -72.25 56.56
C GLY A 196 -7.83 -71.42 55.91
N GLU A 197 -7.99 -70.16 56.33
CA GLU A 197 -8.57 -69.07 55.56
C GLU A 197 -8.49 -67.86 56.49
N SER A 198 -7.31 -67.24 56.51
CA SER A 198 -7.28 -65.81 56.77
C SER A 198 -8.24 -65.21 55.76
N VAL A 199 -9.34 -64.61 56.24
CA VAL A 199 -9.98 -63.53 55.48
C VAL A 199 -8.86 -62.53 55.27
N ALA A 200 -8.23 -62.65 54.11
CA ALA A 200 -7.32 -61.67 53.59
C ALA A 200 -8.15 -60.39 53.48
N THR A 201 -7.97 -59.51 54.44
CA THR A 201 -8.16 -58.08 54.22
C THR A 201 -7.06 -57.52 53.32
N ASP A 202 -6.19 -58.38 52.76
CA ASP A 202 -5.62 -58.13 51.43
C ASP A 202 -6.75 -58.24 50.41
N ASP A 203 -7.55 -57.18 50.30
CA ASP A 203 -8.08 -56.87 48.99
C ASP A 203 -6.84 -56.65 48.11
N ALA A 204 -6.41 -57.67 47.37
CA ALA A 204 -5.20 -57.62 46.55
C ALA A 204 -5.25 -56.52 45.46
N ASN A 205 -6.40 -55.85 45.33
CA ASN A 205 -6.64 -54.68 44.50
C ASN A 205 -6.62 -53.34 45.25
N TYR A 206 -6.61 -53.32 46.58
CA TYR A 206 -6.61 -52.10 47.40
C TYR A 206 -5.29 -51.99 48.18
N ASP A 207 -4.25 -51.58 47.47
CA ASP A 207 -2.93 -51.27 48.02
C ASP A 207 -2.84 -49.76 48.27
N LEU A 208 -2.31 -49.31 49.40
CA LEU A 208 -2.00 -47.89 49.66
C LEU A 208 -1.15 -47.28 48.54
N ARG A 209 -0.35 -48.11 47.86
CA ARG A 209 0.38 -47.70 46.67
C ARG A 209 -0.55 -47.28 45.53
N MET A 210 -1.70 -47.92 45.34
CA MET A 210 -2.69 -47.52 44.34
C MET A 210 -3.28 -46.15 44.66
N GLU A 211 -3.65 -45.88 45.92
CA GLU A 211 -4.14 -44.56 46.35
C GLU A 211 -3.07 -43.47 46.18
N THR A 212 -1.82 -43.77 46.56
CA THR A 212 -0.71 -42.81 46.39
C THR A 212 -0.43 -42.55 44.91
N ASN A 213 -0.53 -43.57 44.07
CA ASN A 213 -0.31 -43.45 42.64
C ASN A 213 -1.49 -42.75 41.95
N GLU A 214 -2.73 -42.97 42.42
CA GLU A 214 -3.92 -42.24 41.98
C GLU A 214 -3.81 -40.75 42.34
N PHE A 215 -3.42 -40.43 43.59
CA PHE A 215 -3.18 -39.05 44.02
C PHE A 215 -2.04 -38.37 43.24
N LEU A 216 -0.91 -39.05 43.01
CA LEU A 216 0.19 -38.52 42.22
C LEU A 216 -0.19 -38.33 40.76
N THR A 217 -0.99 -39.23 40.19
CA THR A 217 -1.49 -39.10 38.81
C THR A 217 -2.46 -37.93 38.71
N GLU A 218 -3.35 -37.76 39.69
CA GLU A 218 -4.28 -36.64 39.74
C GLU A 218 -3.56 -35.29 39.96
N LEU A 219 -2.54 -35.26 40.81
CA LEU A 219 -1.69 -34.08 41.01
C LEU A 219 -0.88 -33.76 39.74
N ALA A 220 -0.28 -34.76 39.09
CA ALA A 220 0.45 -34.56 37.84
C ALA A 220 -0.47 -34.08 36.71
N ARG A 221 -1.69 -34.62 36.64
CA ARG A 221 -2.74 -34.16 35.73
C ARG A 221 -3.13 -32.72 36.03
N GLY A 222 -3.37 -32.38 37.30
CA GLY A 222 -3.73 -31.03 37.74
C GLY A 222 -2.63 -30.00 37.43
N LEU A 223 -1.37 -30.32 37.72
CA LEU A 223 -0.23 -29.46 37.39
C LEU A 223 -0.05 -29.30 35.88
N SER A 224 -0.31 -30.36 35.10
CA SER A 224 -0.24 -30.28 33.63
C SER A 224 -1.36 -29.42 33.06
N GLU A 225 -2.59 -29.56 33.56
CA GLU A 225 -3.75 -28.78 33.17
C GLU A 225 -3.57 -27.29 33.54
N GLU A 226 -3.04 -27.00 34.73
CA GLU A 226 -2.72 -25.63 35.16
C GLU A 226 -1.61 -25.01 34.30
N ASN A 227 -0.55 -25.75 34.00
CA ASN A 227 0.54 -25.32 33.11
C ASN A 227 0.07 -25.05 31.68
N GLU A 228 -0.84 -25.87 31.15
CA GLU A 228 -1.44 -25.67 29.84
C GLU A 228 -2.34 -24.42 29.82
N ASN A 229 -3.13 -24.20 30.88
CA ASN A 229 -3.97 -23.03 31.02
C ASN A 229 -3.14 -21.73 31.15
N VAL A 230 -2.04 -21.75 31.93
CA VAL A 230 -1.08 -20.62 32.01
C VAL A 230 -0.44 -20.38 30.65
N GLY A 231 -0.02 -21.42 29.94
CA GLY A 231 0.54 -21.31 28.60
C GLY A 231 -0.45 -20.71 27.60
N ALA A 232 -1.73 -21.09 27.68
CA ALA A 232 -2.79 -20.53 26.85
C ALA A 232 -3.04 -19.05 27.15
N LEU A 233 -3.04 -18.66 28.44
CA LEU A 233 -3.15 -17.27 28.86
C LEU A 233 -1.99 -16.44 28.33
N LEU A 234 -0.74 -16.94 28.46
CA LEU A 234 0.46 -16.25 28.00
C LEU A 234 0.42 -16.02 26.47
N ARG A 235 0.07 -17.06 25.70
CA ARG A 235 -0.11 -16.94 24.24
C ARG A 235 -1.16 -15.89 23.88
N ARG A 236 -2.31 -15.90 24.56
CA ARG A 236 -3.35 -14.88 24.36
C ARG A 236 -2.85 -13.47 24.69
N THR A 237 -2.05 -13.31 25.75
CA THR A 237 -1.48 -11.99 26.08
C THR A 237 -0.50 -11.51 25.02
N VAL A 238 0.38 -12.38 24.51
CA VAL A 238 1.30 -12.08 23.39
C VAL A 238 0.50 -11.67 22.17
N ASP A 239 -0.55 -12.41 21.80
CA ASP A 239 -1.41 -12.08 20.66
C ASP A 239 -2.07 -10.71 20.83
N THR A 240 -2.62 -10.41 22.01
CA THR A 240 -3.21 -9.08 22.27
C THR A 240 -2.19 -7.95 22.16
N LEU A 241 -0.98 -8.11 22.74
CA LEU A 241 0.08 -7.11 22.63
C LEU A 241 0.55 -6.94 21.19
N ARG A 242 0.58 -8.03 20.41
CA ARG A 242 0.90 -8.01 18.99
C ARG A 242 -0.13 -7.22 18.19
N THR A 243 -1.42 -7.47 18.43
CA THR A 243 -2.50 -6.72 17.75
C THR A 243 -2.49 -5.23 18.11
N LEU A 244 -2.18 -4.88 19.36
CA LEU A 244 -2.11 -3.48 19.80
C LEU A 244 -0.90 -2.75 19.26
N SER A 245 0.23 -3.44 19.13
CA SER A 245 1.48 -2.85 18.62
C SER A 245 1.58 -2.81 17.10
N GLY A 246 0.74 -3.56 16.39
CA GLY A 246 0.86 -3.72 14.93
C GLY A 246 2.12 -4.50 14.51
N CYS A 247 2.70 -5.27 15.45
CA CYS A 247 3.95 -5.99 15.26
C CYS A 247 3.71 -7.29 14.48
N GLU A 248 3.51 -7.17 13.16
CA GLU A 248 3.42 -8.32 12.26
C GLU A 248 4.83 -8.88 12.04
N LYS A 249 5.11 -10.12 12.46
CA LYS A 249 6.31 -10.81 11.97
C LYS A 249 6.03 -11.07 10.50
N ASP A 250 6.90 -10.61 9.61
CA ASP A 250 7.00 -11.11 8.24
C ASP A 250 7.14 -12.64 8.28
N HIS A 251 6.02 -13.36 8.19
CA HIS A 251 5.99 -14.82 8.08
C HIS A 251 6.20 -15.21 6.61
N GLU A 252 7.29 -14.76 6.01
CA GLU A 252 7.84 -15.42 4.83
C GLU A 252 8.89 -16.44 5.31
N GLY A 253 8.46 -17.67 5.59
CA GLY A 253 9.38 -18.82 5.52
C GLY A 253 9.48 -19.78 6.69
N ASP A 254 8.63 -19.75 7.72
CA ASP A 254 8.71 -20.70 8.84
C ASP A 254 7.42 -21.51 9.01
N MET A 255 7.07 -22.27 7.96
CA MET A 255 5.97 -23.23 7.92
C MET A 255 6.46 -24.67 8.14
N VAL A 256 7.56 -24.85 8.88
CA VAL A 256 8.10 -26.18 9.18
C VAL A 256 8.57 -26.19 10.63
N VAL A 257 8.11 -27.18 11.39
CA VAL A 257 8.37 -27.42 12.83
C VAL A 257 7.39 -26.76 13.82
N GLN A 258 6.08 -26.89 13.56
CA GLN A 258 5.07 -26.87 14.64
C GLN A 258 5.01 -28.24 15.35
N THR A 259 6.11 -28.68 15.95
CA THR A 259 6.06 -29.91 16.78
C THR A 259 6.53 -29.74 18.21
N GLU A 260 7.18 -28.64 18.59
CA GLU A 260 7.48 -28.35 19.99
C GLU A 260 7.48 -26.83 20.24
N ALA A 261 6.29 -26.22 20.31
CA ALA A 261 6.16 -24.85 20.79
C ALA A 261 6.36 -24.82 22.32
N GLY A 262 7.62 -24.96 22.74
CA GLY A 262 8.03 -24.86 24.14
C GLY A 262 7.80 -23.46 24.70
N TYR A 263 7.74 -23.34 26.03
CA TYR A 263 7.62 -22.06 26.74
C TYR A 263 8.70 -21.04 26.34
N GLU A 264 9.87 -21.51 25.90
CA GLU A 264 10.96 -20.69 25.39
C GLU A 264 10.59 -19.89 24.13
N ASN A 265 9.78 -20.46 23.22
CA ASN A 265 9.35 -19.73 22.03
C ASN A 265 8.35 -18.62 22.38
N VAL A 266 7.41 -18.91 23.30
CA VAL A 266 6.45 -17.90 23.78
C VAL A 266 7.17 -16.78 24.54
N ALA A 267 8.21 -17.11 25.32
CA ALA A 267 9.04 -16.13 25.99
C ALA A 267 9.80 -15.24 25.00
N ALA A 268 10.43 -15.83 23.97
CA ALA A 268 11.12 -15.07 22.93
C ALA A 268 10.16 -14.17 22.13
N GLU A 269 8.94 -14.63 21.85
CA GLU A 269 7.90 -13.81 21.21
C GLU A 269 7.45 -12.65 22.09
N MET A 270 7.27 -12.90 23.39
CA MET A 270 6.94 -11.86 24.37
C MET A 270 8.03 -10.78 24.43
N ASP A 271 9.30 -11.17 24.53
CA ASP A 271 10.44 -10.24 24.57
C ASP A 271 10.52 -9.40 23.29
N PHE A 272 10.33 -10.02 22.12
CA PHE A 272 10.31 -9.30 20.84
C PHE A 272 9.20 -8.25 20.75
N VAL A 273 7.96 -8.60 21.15
CA VAL A 273 6.83 -7.67 21.14
C VAL A 273 7.05 -6.53 22.13
N ILE A 274 7.61 -6.82 23.31
CA ILE A 274 7.95 -5.79 24.31
C ILE A 274 9.03 -4.84 23.78
N ASP A 275 10.07 -5.35 23.13
CA ASP A 275 11.12 -4.52 22.53
C ASP A 275 10.59 -3.66 21.37
N HIS A 276 9.67 -4.21 20.56
CA HIS A 276 9.00 -3.43 19.53
C HIS A 276 8.12 -2.32 20.12
N LEU A 277 7.33 -2.62 21.16
CA LEU A 277 6.55 -1.62 21.90
C LEU A 277 7.44 -0.55 22.51
N ARG A 278 8.57 -0.95 23.11
CA ARG A 278 9.56 -0.02 23.64
C ARG A 278 10.11 0.87 22.53
N THR A 279 10.41 0.32 21.36
CA THR A 279 10.87 1.07 20.20
C THR A 279 9.81 2.07 19.76
N LEU A 280 8.54 1.66 19.62
CA LEU A 280 7.44 2.58 19.29
C LEU A 280 7.32 3.71 20.32
N LEU A 281 7.32 3.39 21.61
CA LEU A 281 7.18 4.36 22.70
C LEU A 281 8.39 5.28 22.88
N THR A 282 9.57 4.88 22.37
CA THR A 282 10.81 5.69 22.44
C THR A 282 11.19 6.31 21.10
N ASN A 283 10.45 6.04 20.02
CA ASN A 283 10.70 6.66 18.72
C ASN A 283 10.13 8.09 18.73
N PRO A 284 10.95 9.13 18.48
CA PRO A 284 10.50 10.53 18.43
C PRO A 284 9.58 10.86 17.25
N SER A 285 9.15 9.87 16.47
CA SER A 285 8.24 10.02 15.33
C SER A 285 6.75 10.11 15.70
N PHE A 286 6.38 9.92 16.97
CA PHE A 286 5.02 10.14 17.42
C PHE A 286 4.77 11.64 17.59
N VAL A 287 4.13 12.20 16.56
CA VAL A 287 3.60 13.56 16.56
C VAL A 287 2.40 13.60 17.52
N PRO A 288 2.33 14.55 18.46
CA PRO A 288 1.17 14.70 19.36
C PRO A 288 -0.14 14.77 18.57
N LEU A 289 -1.20 14.16 19.10
CA LEU A 289 -2.51 14.12 18.43
C LEU A 289 -3.02 15.52 18.10
N GLU A 290 -2.77 16.49 18.97
CA GLU A 290 -3.15 17.89 18.77
C GLU A 290 -2.47 18.51 17.54
N GLU A 291 -1.23 18.14 17.26
CA GLU A 291 -0.51 18.62 16.08
C GLU A 291 -1.03 17.96 14.79
N VAL A 292 -1.50 16.71 14.88
CA VAL A 292 -2.20 16.03 13.78
C VAL A 292 -3.54 16.70 13.50
N GLU A 293 -4.34 16.98 14.52
CA GLU A 293 -5.64 17.67 14.39
C GLU A 293 -5.49 19.05 13.72
N VAL A 294 -4.52 19.86 14.15
CA VAL A 294 -4.25 21.17 13.53
C VAL A 294 -3.85 21.04 12.05
N ARG A 295 -3.06 20.00 11.70
CA ARG A 295 -2.73 19.74 10.29
C ARG A 295 -3.93 19.28 9.49
N GLU A 296 -4.80 18.46 10.05
CA GLU A 296 -6.02 18.01 9.39
C GLU A 296 -6.98 19.18 9.12
N GLU A 297 -7.16 20.07 10.09
CA GLU A 297 -7.93 21.31 9.91
C GLU A 297 -7.35 22.22 8.82
N GLU A 298 -6.03 22.37 8.77
CA GLU A 298 -5.33 23.10 7.70
C GLU A 298 -5.56 22.46 6.33
N ILE A 299 -5.46 21.13 6.24
CA ILE A 299 -5.70 20.39 5.01
C ILE A 299 -7.15 20.58 4.54
N ILE A 300 -8.13 20.49 5.44
CA ILE A 300 -9.55 20.71 5.11
C ILE A 300 -9.75 22.13 4.60
N ARG A 301 -9.22 23.14 5.30
CA ARG A 301 -9.34 24.55 4.90
C ARG A 301 -8.69 24.82 3.54
N LEU A 302 -7.52 24.24 3.29
CA LEU A 302 -6.86 24.34 1.99
C LEU A 302 -7.69 23.68 0.89
N ARG A 303 -8.24 22.49 1.14
CA ARG A 303 -9.13 21.79 0.19
C ARG A 303 -10.37 22.61 -0.16
N GLU A 304 -11.04 23.18 0.84
CA GLU A 304 -12.18 24.08 0.61
C GLU A 304 -11.78 25.34 -0.17
N GLY A 305 -10.61 25.90 0.12
CA GLY A 305 -10.07 27.05 -0.61
C GLY A 305 -9.82 26.71 -2.08
N TRP A 306 -9.24 25.54 -2.34
CA TRP A 306 -9.02 25.00 -3.69
C TRP A 306 -10.33 24.75 -4.44
N GLU A 307 -11.33 24.14 -3.81
CA GLU A 307 -12.64 23.90 -4.42
C GLU A 307 -13.34 25.21 -4.78
N LYS A 308 -13.27 26.23 -3.90
CA LYS A 308 -13.79 27.58 -4.18
C LYS A 308 -13.06 28.22 -5.36
N MET A 309 -11.74 28.08 -5.46
CA MET A 309 -10.97 28.58 -6.60
C MET A 309 -11.32 27.84 -7.90
N GLU A 310 -11.49 26.53 -7.82
CA GLU A 310 -11.88 25.69 -8.94
C GLU A 310 -13.29 26.02 -9.45
N GLY A 311 -14.27 26.18 -8.56
CA GLY A 311 -15.62 26.62 -8.89
C GLY A 311 -15.62 27.97 -9.61
N ARG A 312 -14.89 28.95 -9.07
CA ARG A 312 -14.74 30.27 -9.71
C ARG A 312 -14.05 30.20 -11.06
N TRP A 313 -13.05 29.33 -11.22
CA TRP A 313 -12.38 29.13 -12.49
C TRP A 313 -13.33 28.50 -13.53
N ARG A 314 -14.13 27.51 -13.13
CA ARG A 314 -15.19 26.93 -13.99
C ARG A 314 -16.20 27.98 -14.42
N GLU A 315 -16.64 28.86 -13.52
CA GLU A 315 -17.54 29.98 -13.85
C GLU A 315 -16.92 30.97 -14.84
N ALA A 316 -15.64 31.33 -14.66
CA ALA A 316 -14.92 32.20 -15.57
C ALA A 316 -14.77 31.57 -16.97
N VAL A 317 -14.47 30.27 -17.05
CA VAL A 317 -14.41 29.52 -18.32
C VAL A 317 -15.78 29.49 -19.00
N GLN A 318 -16.87 29.21 -18.26
CA GLN A 318 -18.24 29.25 -18.80
C GLN A 318 -18.61 30.65 -19.33
N MET A 319 -18.18 31.71 -18.62
CA MET A 319 -18.39 33.09 -19.06
C MET A 319 -17.66 33.38 -20.38
N MET A 320 -16.39 32.99 -20.49
CA MET A 320 -15.60 33.15 -21.72
C MET A 320 -16.18 32.35 -22.88
N ASP A 321 -16.62 31.12 -22.65
CA ASP A 321 -17.28 30.29 -23.67
C ASP A 321 -18.62 30.89 -24.11
N GLY A 322 -19.38 31.46 -23.18
CA GLY A 322 -20.61 32.20 -23.46
C GLY A 322 -20.37 33.44 -24.32
N TRP A 323 -19.28 34.17 -24.08
CA TRP A 323 -18.84 35.28 -24.93
C TRP A 323 -18.45 34.79 -26.32
N ARG A 324 -17.64 33.73 -26.41
CA ARG A 324 -17.19 33.17 -27.68
C ARG A 324 -18.37 32.72 -28.55
N LYS A 325 -19.36 32.05 -27.96
CA LYS A 325 -20.58 31.60 -28.65
C LYS A 325 -21.47 32.76 -29.11
N ARG A 326 -21.60 33.84 -28.32
CA ARG A 326 -22.39 35.02 -28.72
C ARG A 326 -21.70 35.85 -29.80
N MET A 327 -20.39 36.05 -29.68
CA MET A 327 -19.58 36.65 -30.74
C MET A 327 -19.75 35.91 -32.07
N ALA A 328 -19.76 34.58 -32.04
CA ALA A 328 -19.95 33.76 -33.24
C ALA A 328 -21.37 33.81 -33.83
N ARG A 329 -22.41 34.09 -33.02
CA ARG A 329 -23.82 34.03 -33.44
C ARG A 329 -24.46 35.39 -33.74
N SER A 330 -24.15 36.44 -32.97
CA SER A 330 -24.78 37.76 -33.11
C SER A 330 -23.80 38.91 -33.37
N GLY A 331 -22.48 38.67 -33.30
CA GLY A 331 -21.45 39.72 -33.43
C GLY A 331 -21.46 40.76 -32.31
N GLN A 332 -22.26 40.55 -31.26
CA GLN A 332 -22.42 41.46 -30.15
C GLN A 332 -21.33 41.21 -29.11
N THR A 333 -20.51 42.23 -28.86
CA THR A 333 -19.39 42.17 -27.90
C THR A 333 -19.86 42.32 -26.45
N VAL A 334 -18.95 42.04 -25.51
CA VAL A 334 -19.15 41.97 -24.05
C VAL A 334 -19.98 43.14 -23.48
N ASN A 335 -20.99 42.81 -22.65
CA ASN A 335 -21.81 43.80 -21.93
C ASN A 335 -21.12 44.30 -20.65
N LEU A 336 -21.40 45.55 -20.25
CA LEU A 336 -20.80 46.20 -19.08
C LEU A 336 -21.16 45.50 -17.75
N GLU A 337 -22.35 44.90 -17.67
CA GLU A 337 -22.80 44.12 -16.49
C GLU A 337 -22.04 42.80 -16.36
N GLU A 338 -21.64 42.19 -17.47
CA GLU A 338 -20.88 40.93 -17.49
C GLU A 338 -19.41 41.17 -17.13
N LEU A 339 -18.83 42.30 -17.58
CA LEU A 339 -17.54 42.80 -17.10
C LEU A 339 -17.56 43.07 -15.58
N LYS A 340 -18.66 43.61 -15.07
CA LYS A 340 -18.85 43.84 -13.63
C LYS A 340 -18.98 42.53 -12.85
N MET A 341 -19.60 41.50 -13.42
CA MET A 341 -19.65 40.16 -12.83
C MET A 341 -18.27 39.48 -12.86
N GLY A 342 -17.52 39.62 -13.95
CA GLY A 342 -16.13 39.16 -14.04
C GLY A 342 -15.20 39.83 -13.03
N LEU A 343 -15.40 41.13 -12.75
CA LEU A 343 -14.62 41.86 -11.74
C LEU A 343 -14.89 41.37 -10.30
N LYS A 344 -16.11 40.90 -10.02
CA LYS A 344 -16.48 40.32 -8.71
C LYS A 344 -15.87 38.94 -8.46
N LEU A 345 -15.29 38.31 -9.49
CA LEU A 345 -14.57 37.03 -9.37
C LEU A 345 -13.08 37.23 -9.00
N SER A 346 -12.57 38.47 -8.98
CA SER A 346 -11.16 38.77 -8.67
C SER A 346 -10.86 38.64 -7.17
N PRO A 347 -9.77 37.96 -6.74
CA PRO A 347 -9.47 37.74 -5.32
C PRO A 347 -8.95 38.98 -4.59
N LEU A 348 -8.69 40.08 -5.28
CA LEU A 348 -7.96 41.21 -4.70
C LEU A 348 -8.88 42.41 -4.45
N LYS A 349 -9.45 42.43 -3.24
CA LYS A 349 -9.32 43.58 -2.34
C LYS A 349 -9.54 43.16 -0.88
N PRO A 350 -8.60 43.46 0.04
CA PRO A 350 -8.87 43.45 1.46
C PRO A 350 -9.88 44.58 1.71
N LYS A 351 -11.00 44.25 2.35
CA LYS A 351 -11.93 45.24 2.87
C LYS A 351 -11.36 45.70 4.21
N GLU A 352 -10.44 46.66 4.15
CA GLU A 352 -10.18 47.51 5.30
C GLU A 352 -11.46 48.31 5.60
N GLU A 353 -11.80 48.27 6.89
CA GLU A 353 -12.65 49.16 7.67
C GLU A 353 -14.18 48.94 7.72
N GLU A 354 -14.63 49.08 8.97
CA GLU A 354 -15.98 49.17 9.51
C GLU A 354 -16.83 47.89 9.62
N ASN A 355 -16.56 47.09 10.65
CA ASN A 355 -17.53 47.07 11.77
C ASN A 355 -16.86 46.68 13.09
N ALA A 356 -16.62 47.70 13.91
CA ALA A 356 -16.37 47.54 15.33
C ALA A 356 -17.68 47.10 15.98
N GLN A 357 -17.84 45.80 16.25
CA GLN A 357 -18.79 45.31 17.25
C GLN A 357 -18.34 43.94 17.76
N GLY A 358 -17.75 43.96 18.96
CA GLY A 358 -17.95 42.96 19.98
C GLY A 358 -17.47 41.54 19.68
N PHE A 359 -16.18 41.31 19.90
CA PHE A 359 -15.77 40.04 20.51
C PHE A 359 -16.49 39.88 21.84
N GLN A 360 -17.49 39.02 21.90
CA GLN A 360 -17.85 38.32 23.12
C GLN A 360 -17.86 36.83 22.84
N LEU A 361 -16.78 36.21 23.30
CA LEU A 361 -16.68 34.81 23.63
C LEU A 361 -17.89 34.43 24.51
N SER A 362 -18.78 33.55 24.03
CA SER A 362 -19.79 32.91 24.87
C SER A 362 -19.59 31.41 24.83
N THR A 363 -19.02 30.94 25.93
CA THR A 363 -18.83 29.56 26.36
C THR A 363 -20.17 28.83 26.53
N LEU A 364 -20.18 27.54 26.19
CA LEU A 364 -21.04 26.46 26.72
C LEU A 364 -22.58 26.61 26.65
N MET A 365 -23.23 25.74 25.87
CA MET A 365 -24.39 24.98 26.38
C MET A 365 -24.59 23.68 25.57
N GLU A 366 -24.76 22.60 26.34
CA GLU A 366 -25.04 21.23 25.96
C GLU A 366 -26.55 21.00 25.78
N GLU A 367 -26.88 19.89 25.13
CA GLU A 367 -28.17 19.17 25.02
C GLU A 367 -29.24 19.66 24.02
N GLY A 368 -29.77 18.68 23.28
CA GLY A 368 -31.05 18.78 22.58
C GLY A 368 -31.23 17.80 21.43
N GLU A 369 -31.64 16.57 21.75
CA GLU A 369 -32.15 15.56 20.82
C GLU A 369 -33.20 16.12 19.84
N GLY A 370 -33.13 15.69 18.58
CA GLY A 370 -34.04 16.11 17.52
C GLY A 370 -34.10 15.09 16.40
N ASP A 371 -34.85 14.02 16.66
CA ASP A 371 -35.33 13.00 15.72
C ASP A 371 -35.98 13.64 14.48
N THR A 372 -35.45 13.37 13.29
CA THR A 372 -36.18 13.54 12.03
C THR A 372 -35.98 12.34 11.13
N GLN A 373 -36.74 11.30 11.43
CA GLN A 373 -37.26 10.34 10.48
C GLN A 373 -37.97 11.06 9.31
N ALA A 374 -37.47 10.86 8.09
CA ALA A 374 -38.26 11.03 6.87
C ALA A 374 -37.78 10.00 5.84
N ASP A 375 -38.59 8.96 5.68
CA ASP A 375 -38.63 8.09 4.52
C ASP A 375 -38.73 8.91 3.23
N ILE A 376 -38.23 8.38 2.11
CA ILE A 376 -38.94 8.23 0.82
C ILE A 376 -38.01 7.52 -0.19
N ASP A 377 -38.43 6.30 -0.48
CA ASP A 377 -38.52 5.56 -1.74
C ASP A 377 -37.30 5.19 -2.61
N ALA A 378 -37.25 3.87 -2.77
CA ALA A 378 -36.61 3.07 -3.80
C ALA A 378 -36.85 3.58 -5.23
N MET A 379 -35.76 3.64 -6.00
CA MET A 379 -35.82 3.37 -7.43
C MET A 379 -34.83 2.25 -7.78
N ASP A 380 -35.43 1.07 -7.93
CA ASP A 380 -35.01 0.00 -8.80
C ASP A 380 -35.15 0.48 -10.26
N ASP A 381 -34.05 0.54 -11.01
CA ASP A 381 -34.10 0.51 -12.47
C ASP A 381 -32.90 -0.26 -13.02
N SER A 382 -33.18 -1.52 -13.31
CA SER A 382 -32.42 -2.45 -14.10
C SER A 382 -32.22 -1.97 -15.55
N GLY A 383 -30.97 -1.90 -16.02
CA GLY A 383 -30.72 -1.96 -17.46
C GLY A 383 -29.46 -1.27 -17.96
N LEU A 384 -28.28 -1.86 -17.73
CA LEU A 384 -27.12 -1.60 -18.60
C LEU A 384 -26.44 -2.94 -18.98
N PRO A 385 -26.33 -3.26 -20.28
CA PRO A 385 -25.71 -4.49 -20.73
C PRO A 385 -24.18 -4.44 -20.59
N THR A 386 -23.64 -5.61 -20.28
CA THR A 386 -22.22 -5.97 -20.25
C THR A 386 -21.55 -5.78 -21.62
N PRO A 387 -20.25 -5.41 -21.68
CA PRO A 387 -19.53 -5.21 -22.94
C PRO A 387 -19.26 -6.55 -23.65
N GLU A 388 -19.48 -6.56 -24.97
CA GLU A 388 -19.04 -7.64 -25.86
C GLU A 388 -17.51 -7.65 -25.97
N GLU A 389 -16.94 -8.86 -25.80
CA GLU A 389 -15.58 -9.22 -26.15
C GLU A 389 -15.38 -9.07 -27.66
N LEU A 390 -14.32 -8.36 -28.07
CA LEU A 390 -13.79 -8.44 -29.42
C LEU A 390 -12.42 -9.12 -29.36
N ASP A 391 -12.43 -10.41 -29.67
CA ASP A 391 -11.28 -11.18 -30.12
C ASP A 391 -10.70 -10.53 -31.39
N PHE A 392 -9.43 -10.15 -31.33
CA PHE A 392 -8.58 -10.07 -32.52
C PHE A 392 -7.29 -10.82 -32.17
N ASP A 393 -7.27 -12.09 -32.57
CA ASP A 393 -6.05 -12.85 -32.73
C ASP A 393 -5.61 -12.82 -34.19
N ASP A 394 -4.30 -12.68 -34.31
CA ASP A 394 -3.41 -13.29 -35.28
C ASP A 394 -2.77 -12.43 -36.37
N SER A 395 -1.43 -12.53 -36.32
CA SER A 395 -0.44 -12.43 -37.40
C SER A 395 -0.12 -11.05 -37.97
N GLU A 396 1.14 -10.63 -37.80
CA GLU A 396 2.16 -10.64 -38.87
C GLU A 396 3.54 -10.37 -38.24
N GLU A 397 4.48 -11.27 -38.53
CA GLU A 397 5.90 -11.15 -38.25
C GLU A 397 6.47 -9.89 -38.92
N SER A 398 7.26 -9.10 -38.22
CA SER A 398 8.18 -8.16 -38.87
C SER A 398 9.47 -8.03 -38.10
N ASP A 399 10.37 -8.92 -38.48
CA ASP A 399 11.79 -8.90 -38.22
C ASP A 399 12.40 -7.65 -38.88
N SER A 400 12.94 -6.72 -38.09
CA SER A 400 13.83 -5.66 -38.60
C SER A 400 14.99 -5.42 -37.64
N SER A 401 15.93 -6.35 -37.72
CA SER A 401 17.36 -6.10 -37.55
C SER A 401 17.82 -5.05 -38.57
N LEU A 402 18.29 -3.88 -38.11
CA LEU A 402 19.04 -2.96 -38.96
C LEU A 402 19.95 -2.01 -38.15
N PHE A 403 21.23 -2.41 -38.02
CA PHE A 403 22.45 -1.57 -37.89
C PHE A 403 22.64 -0.79 -36.57
N GLU A 404 23.81 -0.72 -35.92
CA GLU A 404 25.19 -1.12 -36.23
C GLU A 404 26.00 -0.99 -34.93
N ASP A 405 26.70 -2.05 -34.51
CA ASP A 405 27.76 -2.01 -33.50
C ASP A 405 29.04 -1.47 -34.15
N GLU A 406 29.64 -0.40 -33.62
CA GLU A 406 31.08 -0.12 -33.75
C GLU A 406 31.55 1.02 -32.80
N PRO A 407 32.85 1.18 -32.50
CA PRO A 407 33.54 0.46 -31.45
C PRO A 407 34.04 1.36 -30.31
N VAL A 408 34.43 0.69 -29.23
CA VAL A 408 35.23 1.18 -28.10
C VAL A 408 36.58 1.75 -28.60
N ASP A 409 36.88 2.99 -28.22
CA ASP A 409 38.25 3.51 -28.22
C ASP A 409 38.64 3.96 -26.80
N GLU A 410 39.76 3.38 -26.40
CA GLU A 410 40.57 3.54 -25.20
C GLU A 410 41.28 4.91 -25.16
N ILE A 411 42.04 5.19 -24.08
CA ILE A 411 42.87 6.39 -23.75
C ILE A 411 42.16 7.32 -22.74
N SER A 412 42.64 7.57 -21.51
CA SER A 412 43.90 7.22 -20.85
C SER A 412 43.76 7.35 -19.33
N GLU A 413 44.24 6.34 -18.62
CA GLU A 413 44.79 6.48 -17.27
C GLU A 413 46.01 7.41 -17.29
N LEU A 414 46.14 8.26 -16.26
CA LEU A 414 47.42 8.57 -15.60
C LEU A 414 47.11 9.07 -14.15
N PRO A 415 48.05 8.92 -13.21
CA PRO A 415 47.78 8.42 -11.86
C PRO A 415 48.23 9.37 -10.74
N SER A 416 48.13 8.87 -9.50
CA SER A 416 48.94 9.19 -8.30
C SER A 416 48.84 10.62 -7.73
N ASP A 417 48.89 10.89 -6.44
CA ASP A 417 49.07 10.12 -5.21
C ASP A 417 48.75 11.08 -4.03
N GLU A 418 48.91 10.57 -2.80
CA GLU A 418 49.00 11.23 -1.48
C GLU A 418 47.70 11.12 -0.64
N GLN A 419 47.59 10.15 0.30
CA GLN A 419 48.26 10.05 1.62
C GLN A 419 48.02 11.33 2.42
N GLU A 420 47.40 11.38 3.61
CA GLU A 420 47.44 10.63 4.88
C GLU A 420 46.25 11.22 5.69
N GLU A 421 45.61 10.67 6.73
CA GLU A 421 46.11 10.09 7.98
C GLU A 421 44.85 9.67 8.78
N GLN A 422 44.85 8.48 9.40
CA GLN A 422 43.92 8.16 10.50
C GLN A 422 44.46 8.76 11.80
N PRO A 423 43.62 8.84 12.85
CA PRO A 423 44.02 8.04 14.01
C PRO A 423 42.90 7.23 14.66
N ASP A 424 43.35 6.05 15.10
CA ASP A 424 42.80 5.11 16.06
C ASP A 424 42.01 5.73 17.23
N THR A 425 40.94 5.03 17.63
CA THR A 425 40.76 4.68 19.05
C THR A 425 40.08 3.33 19.18
N THR A 426 40.88 2.36 19.61
CA THR A 426 40.46 1.05 20.11
C THR A 426 40.11 1.17 21.60
N ILE A 427 38.94 0.68 22.01
CA ILE A 427 38.71 0.21 23.38
C ILE A 427 38.24 -1.23 23.28
N ALA A 428 39.13 -2.12 23.71
CA ALA A 428 38.86 -3.50 24.01
C ALA A 428 38.14 -3.61 25.36
N THR A 429 37.08 -4.41 25.41
CA THR A 429 36.78 -5.23 26.60
C THR A 429 36.38 -6.62 26.14
N ALA A 430 37.20 -7.57 26.55
CA ALA A 430 37.03 -8.99 26.36
C ALA A 430 35.85 -9.54 27.18
N SER A 431 35.19 -10.58 26.66
CA SER A 431 34.93 -11.77 27.46
C SER A 431 34.71 -13.00 26.57
N SER A 432 35.39 -14.06 26.96
CA SER A 432 35.51 -15.36 26.33
C SER A 432 34.20 -16.17 26.38
N LEU A 433 33.98 -17.05 25.39
CA LEU A 433 33.93 -18.51 25.57
C LEU A 433 33.65 -19.19 24.23
N SER A 434 34.62 -20.02 23.81
CA SER A 434 34.51 -20.95 22.68
C SER A 434 33.63 -22.14 23.09
N PRO A 435 32.70 -22.62 22.26
CA PRO A 435 32.05 -23.91 22.51
C PRO A 435 33.03 -25.02 22.15
N GLY A 436 33.41 -25.83 23.15
CA GLY A 436 34.15 -27.08 22.94
C GLY A 436 33.28 -28.15 22.26
N PRO A 437 33.87 -29.25 21.79
CA PRO A 437 33.15 -30.26 21.02
C PRO A 437 32.20 -31.08 21.92
N PRO A 438 31.10 -31.63 21.36
CA PRO A 438 30.10 -32.37 22.13
C PRO A 438 30.63 -33.72 22.65
N PRO A 439 30.12 -34.21 23.79
CA PRO A 439 30.55 -35.48 24.36
C PRO A 439 30.00 -36.66 23.55
N GLN A 440 30.87 -37.64 23.28
CA GLN A 440 30.47 -38.93 22.72
C GLN A 440 29.92 -39.83 23.84
N LEU A 441 28.67 -40.26 23.70
CA LEU A 441 28.11 -41.35 24.51
C LEU A 441 28.25 -42.66 23.74
N SER A 442 28.86 -43.64 24.41
CA SER A 442 29.03 -45.04 23.97
C SER A 442 27.71 -45.81 24.13
N PRO A 443 27.49 -46.91 23.38
CA PRO A 443 26.20 -47.57 23.32
C PRO A 443 25.96 -48.47 24.53
N LEU A 444 24.71 -48.50 25.00
CA LEU A 444 24.13 -49.56 25.82
C LEU A 444 22.66 -49.75 25.44
#